data_AF-A0A562MZT4-F1
#
_entry.id   AF-A0A562MZT4-F1
#
_cell.length_a   1.000
_cell.length_b   1.000
_cell.length_c   1.000
_cell.angle_alpha   90.00
_cell.angle_beta   90.00
_cell.angle_gamma   90.00
#
_symmetry.space_group_name_H-M   'P 1'
#
loop_
_entity.id
_entity.type
_entity.pdbx_description
1 polymer ?
#
loop_
_entity_poly.entity_id
_entity_poly.type
_entity_poly.pdbx_seq_one_letter_code
_entity_poly.pdbx_strand_id
1 'polypeptide(L)'
;MARMSLVRGLVALALLAPGVKANAANADPDWPCIQRKVPQLSLGQIWNGPELPPAAKGWSKDPAISELVEEVAARRVPIAEAQKKIRDFAAAMPAEQLAPKMAMLVQGMFDHMDAERSQVMSGISRYARKQIEMAAGLRKEASDVDALRAKPDAGPDEIQRRTDQLTFATRIFNERVQSLTYVCEVPTIIEQRLYQLSKTVSETLAAKK
;
A
#
# COMPACT_ATOMS: atom_id res chain seq x y z
N MET A 1 -1.37 -32.09 -64.95
CA MET A 1 -2.57 -31.72 -65.74
C MET A 1 -3.74 -31.50 -64.77
N ALA A 2 -4.47 -30.40 -64.98
CA ALA A 2 -5.82 -30.05 -64.48
C ALA A 2 -6.11 -30.20 -62.95
N ARG A 3 -6.17 -29.11 -62.18
CA ARG A 3 -7.23 -28.07 -62.05
C ARG A 3 -8.45 -28.49 -61.20
N MET A 4 -8.68 -27.71 -60.12
CA MET A 4 -9.97 -27.18 -59.62
C MET A 4 -11.07 -28.20 -59.22
N SER A 5 -11.86 -28.06 -58.16
CA SER A 5 -12.23 -26.97 -57.25
C SER A 5 -12.93 -27.63 -56.05
N LEU A 6 -12.99 -26.97 -54.89
CA LEU A 6 -14.26 -26.60 -54.23
C LEU A 6 -13.96 -25.94 -52.89
N VAL A 7 -14.12 -24.62 -52.89
CA VAL A 7 -14.22 -23.76 -51.73
C VAL A 7 -15.45 -24.17 -50.92
N ARG A 8 -15.25 -24.50 -49.65
CA ARG A 8 -16.30 -24.42 -48.62
C ARG A 8 -15.74 -23.67 -47.43
N GLY A 9 -15.99 -22.36 -47.44
CA GLY A 9 -15.72 -21.49 -46.31
C GLY A 9 -16.60 -21.87 -45.13
N LEU A 10 -15.97 -22.25 -44.02
CA LEU A 10 -16.58 -22.27 -42.70
C LEU A 10 -16.08 -21.02 -41.98
N VAL A 11 -16.89 -19.96 -42.05
CA VAL A 11 -16.73 -18.79 -41.19
C VAL A 11 -17.26 -19.19 -39.82
N ALA A 12 -16.37 -19.61 -38.93
CA ALA A 12 -16.67 -19.75 -37.52
C ALA A 12 -16.69 -18.34 -36.90
N LEU A 13 -17.89 -17.78 -36.74
CA LEU A 13 -18.10 -16.53 -36.02
C LEU A 13 -17.84 -16.82 -34.53
N ALA A 14 -16.61 -16.57 -34.08
CA ALA A 14 -16.25 -16.63 -32.67
C ALA A 14 -17.02 -15.53 -31.93
N LEU A 15 -18.07 -15.95 -31.22
CA LEU A 15 -18.77 -15.11 -30.24
C LEU A 15 -17.76 -14.67 -29.18
N LEU A 16 -17.27 -13.44 -29.30
CA LEU A 16 -16.59 -12.71 -28.23
C LEU A 16 -17.58 -12.54 -27.09
N ALA A 17 -17.57 -13.49 -26.14
CA ALA A 17 -18.22 -13.29 -24.86
C ALA A 17 -17.56 -12.06 -24.19
N PRO A 18 -18.33 -11.02 -23.81
CA PRO A 18 -17.78 -9.89 -23.07
C PRO A 18 -17.16 -10.42 -21.78
N GLY A 19 -15.89 -10.07 -21.57
CA GLY A 19 -15.04 -10.60 -20.53
C GLY A 19 -15.73 -10.63 -19.17
N VAL A 20 -15.76 -11.82 -18.57
CA VAL A 20 -15.98 -11.98 -17.15
C VAL A 20 -14.93 -11.11 -16.47
N LYS A 21 -15.37 -10.01 -15.84
CA LYS A 21 -14.51 -9.26 -14.91
C LYS A 21 -14.25 -10.18 -13.74
N ALA A 22 -13.20 -10.98 -13.83
CA ALA A 22 -12.62 -11.68 -12.71
C ALA A 22 -12.10 -10.61 -11.73
N ASN A 23 -12.99 -10.09 -10.90
CA ASN A 23 -12.56 -9.51 -9.63
C ASN A 23 -11.98 -10.69 -8.84
N ALA A 24 -10.67 -10.87 -8.93
CA ALA A 24 -9.94 -11.72 -8.02
C ALA A 24 -10.21 -11.18 -6.61
N ALA A 25 -11.18 -11.77 -5.93
CA ALA A 25 -11.61 -11.32 -4.62
C ALA A 25 -10.41 -11.32 -3.68
N ASN A 26 -10.22 -10.23 -2.94
CA ASN A 26 -9.32 -10.23 -1.79
C ASN A 26 -9.81 -11.33 -0.84
N ALA A 27 -9.01 -12.38 -0.66
CA ALA A 27 -9.37 -13.51 0.20
C ALA A 27 -9.35 -13.15 1.70
N ASP A 28 -8.78 -11.99 2.06
CA ASP A 28 -8.71 -11.48 3.42
C ASP A 28 -9.93 -10.58 3.71
N PRO A 29 -10.89 -11.03 4.55
CA PRO A 29 -12.08 -10.24 4.89
C PRO A 29 -11.75 -8.98 5.70
N ASP A 30 -10.56 -8.92 6.31
CA ASP A 30 -10.10 -7.77 7.08
C ASP A 30 -9.32 -6.75 6.24
N TRP A 31 -9.20 -6.98 4.92
CA TRP A 31 -8.49 -6.08 4.02
C TRP A 31 -9.45 -5.19 3.23
N PRO A 32 -9.56 -3.88 3.56
CA PRO A 32 -10.58 -3.01 2.99
C PRO A 32 -10.18 -2.35 1.66
N CYS A 33 -8.92 -2.49 1.25
CA CYS A 33 -8.41 -1.77 0.09
C CYS A 33 -8.69 -2.52 -1.22
N ILE A 34 -8.85 -1.77 -2.32
CA ILE A 34 -9.08 -2.32 -3.67
C ILE A 34 -7.88 -3.17 -4.12
N GLN A 35 -6.67 -2.73 -3.80
CA GLN A 35 -5.44 -3.45 -4.12
C GLN A 35 -5.34 -4.76 -3.32
N ARG A 36 -4.73 -5.79 -3.90
CA ARG A 36 -4.51 -7.05 -3.20
C ARG A 36 -3.53 -6.85 -2.04
N LYS A 37 -3.82 -7.49 -0.90
CA LYS A 37 -2.87 -7.53 0.22
C LYS A 37 -1.63 -8.33 -0.15
N VAL A 38 -0.49 -7.65 -0.32
CA VAL A 38 0.84 -8.26 -0.49
C VAL A 38 1.67 -7.94 0.74
N PRO A 39 1.90 -8.90 1.66
CA PRO A 39 2.46 -8.62 2.99
C PRO A 39 3.87 -8.03 2.97
N GLN A 40 4.74 -8.54 2.09
CA GLN A 40 6.14 -8.12 1.98
C GLN A 40 6.48 -7.87 0.52
N LEU A 41 7.35 -6.88 0.30
CA LEU A 41 7.94 -6.62 -1.00
C LEU A 41 9.05 -7.62 -1.30
N SER A 42 9.37 -7.79 -2.58
CA SER A 42 10.58 -8.47 -3.00
C SER A 42 11.64 -7.45 -3.40
N LEU A 43 12.85 -7.58 -2.87
CA LEU A 43 13.97 -6.72 -3.24
C LEU A 43 14.21 -6.74 -4.76
N GLY A 44 14.08 -7.90 -5.40
CA GLY A 44 14.26 -8.02 -6.86
C GLY A 44 13.19 -7.31 -7.70
N GLN A 45 12.07 -6.88 -7.11
CA GLN A 45 11.08 -6.03 -7.80
C GLN A 45 11.41 -4.54 -7.71
N ILE A 46 12.24 -4.16 -6.74
CA ILE A 46 12.58 -2.78 -6.41
C ILE A 46 13.97 -2.40 -6.94
N TRP A 47 14.91 -3.35 -6.88
CA TRP A 47 16.31 -3.14 -7.19
C TRP A 47 16.72 -3.83 -8.50
N ASN A 48 17.17 -3.02 -9.46
CA ASN A 48 17.63 -3.48 -10.78
C ASN A 48 19.15 -3.36 -10.96
N GLY A 49 19.90 -3.16 -9.88
CA GLY A 49 21.36 -3.11 -9.93
C GLY A 49 22.00 -4.49 -9.68
N PRO A 50 23.33 -4.54 -9.47
CA PRO A 50 24.04 -5.78 -9.16
C PRO A 50 23.50 -6.45 -7.89
N GLU A 51 23.73 -7.76 -7.76
CA GLU A 51 23.41 -8.48 -6.53
C GLU A 51 24.06 -7.81 -5.31
N LEU A 52 23.29 -7.62 -4.25
CA LEU A 52 23.79 -6.99 -3.04
C LEU A 52 24.67 -7.99 -2.28
N PRO A 53 25.91 -7.61 -1.89
CA PRO A 53 26.76 -8.49 -1.11
C PRO A 53 26.14 -8.78 0.27
N PRO A 54 26.39 -9.94 0.89
CA PRO A 54 25.85 -10.27 2.22
C PRO A 54 26.16 -9.23 3.29
N ALA A 55 27.30 -8.54 3.18
CA ALA A 55 27.71 -7.45 4.08
C ALA A 55 26.72 -6.25 4.07
N ALA A 56 25.93 -6.07 3.00
CA ALA A 56 24.93 -5.01 2.90
C ALA A 56 23.87 -5.09 4.01
N LYS A 57 23.58 -6.30 4.53
CA LYS A 57 22.66 -6.51 5.67
C LYS A 57 23.15 -5.87 6.97
N GLY A 58 24.43 -5.51 7.05
CA GLY A 58 25.01 -4.79 8.18
C GLY A 58 24.77 -3.28 8.17
N TRP A 59 23.92 -2.75 7.27
CA TRP A 59 23.69 -1.31 7.08
C TRP A 59 23.39 -0.55 8.37
N SER A 60 22.61 -1.14 9.29
CA SER A 60 22.20 -0.49 10.54
C SER A 60 23.34 -0.32 11.55
N LYS A 61 24.47 -1.02 11.35
CA LYS A 61 25.68 -0.88 12.17
C LYS A 61 26.58 0.26 11.68
N ASP A 62 26.28 0.81 10.50
CA ASP A 62 27.01 1.93 9.93
C ASP A 62 26.23 3.22 10.18
N PRO A 63 26.70 4.11 11.07
CA PRO A 63 25.94 5.29 11.48
C PRO A 63 25.56 6.19 10.31
N ALA A 64 26.47 6.38 9.35
CA ALA A 64 26.25 7.26 8.21
C ALA A 64 25.19 6.68 7.24
N ILE A 65 25.20 5.36 7.04
CA ILE A 65 24.16 4.70 6.23
C ILE A 65 22.82 4.71 6.97
N SER A 66 22.81 4.38 8.26
CA SER A 66 21.58 4.37 9.05
C SER A 66 20.90 5.73 9.08
N GLU A 67 21.66 6.80 9.31
CA GLU A 67 21.16 8.18 9.28
C GLU A 67 20.61 8.56 7.91
N LEU A 68 21.33 8.22 6.83
CA LEU A 68 20.88 8.51 5.47
C LEU A 68 19.60 7.74 5.13
N VAL A 69 19.46 6.47 5.53
CA VAL A 69 18.25 5.67 5.34
C VAL A 69 17.06 6.34 6.01
N GLU A 70 17.18 6.73 7.28
CA GLU A 70 16.10 7.41 8.01
C GLU A 70 15.71 8.73 7.35
N GLU A 71 16.69 9.51 6.93
CA GLU A 71 16.47 10.81 6.31
C GLU A 71 15.79 10.69 4.94
N VAL A 72 16.28 9.80 4.07
CA VAL A 72 15.71 9.64 2.72
C VAL A 72 14.38 8.89 2.74
N ALA A 73 14.13 8.02 3.72
CA ALA A 73 12.84 7.35 3.88
C ALA A 73 11.75 8.31 4.39
N ALA A 74 12.12 9.32 5.19
CA ALA A 74 11.18 10.23 5.81
C ALA A 74 10.25 10.94 4.79
N ARG A 75 8.94 10.64 4.87
CA ARG A 75 7.91 11.19 3.96
C ARG A 75 7.84 12.71 3.92
N ARG A 76 8.23 13.38 5.01
CA ARG A 76 8.28 14.85 5.10
C ARG A 76 9.37 15.46 4.21
N VAL A 77 10.38 14.67 3.81
CA VAL A 77 11.46 15.11 2.92
C VAL A 77 10.97 14.96 1.47
N PRO A 78 10.89 16.05 0.68
CA PRO A 78 10.53 15.97 -0.73
C PRO A 78 11.41 14.98 -1.48
N ILE A 79 10.83 14.19 -2.40
CA ILE A 79 11.57 13.14 -3.11
C ILE A 79 12.83 13.69 -3.81
N ALA A 80 12.73 14.85 -4.44
CA ALA A 80 13.86 15.47 -5.14
C ALA A 80 15.04 15.79 -4.20
N GLU A 81 14.74 16.20 -2.95
CA GLU A 81 15.75 16.47 -1.93
C GLU A 81 16.38 15.17 -1.42
N ALA A 82 15.57 14.15 -1.14
CA ALA A 82 16.07 12.82 -0.74
C ALA A 82 16.99 12.22 -1.82
N GLN A 83 16.60 12.31 -3.09
CA GLN A 83 17.44 11.88 -4.22
C GLN A 83 18.74 12.70 -4.31
N LYS A 84 18.69 13.99 -4.01
CA LYS A 84 19.90 14.83 -3.96
C LYS A 84 20.84 14.37 -2.86
N LYS A 85 20.33 14.07 -1.67
CA LYS A 85 21.14 13.55 -0.55
C LYS A 85 21.86 12.25 -0.89
N ILE A 86 21.20 11.33 -1.59
CA ILE A 86 21.82 10.10 -2.12
C ILE A 86 23.00 10.43 -3.06
N ARG A 87 22.79 11.36 -4.00
CA ARG A 87 23.84 11.76 -4.95
C ARG A 87 25.01 12.48 -4.27
N ASP A 88 24.72 13.37 -3.34
CA ASP A 88 25.74 14.12 -2.58
C ASP A 88 26.59 13.14 -1.73
N PHE A 89 25.94 12.20 -1.04
CA PHE A 89 26.62 11.14 -0.27
C PHE A 89 27.56 10.32 -1.15
N ALA A 90 27.09 9.90 -2.32
CA ALA A 90 27.92 9.17 -3.29
C ALA A 90 29.06 10.02 -3.88
N ALA A 91 28.87 11.33 -4.02
CA ALA A 91 29.88 12.23 -4.55
C ALA A 91 31.04 12.47 -3.58
N ALA A 92 30.75 12.46 -2.26
CA ALA A 92 31.75 12.65 -1.21
C ALA A 92 32.60 11.41 -0.91
N MET A 93 32.31 10.28 -1.55
CA MET A 93 32.89 8.98 -1.22
C MET A 93 34.04 8.58 -2.14
N PRO A 94 35.14 7.99 -1.61
CA PRO A 94 36.18 7.38 -2.43
C PRO A 94 35.60 6.26 -3.32
N ALA A 95 36.17 6.08 -4.51
CA ALA A 95 35.67 5.15 -5.51
C ALA A 95 35.58 3.71 -4.99
N GLU A 96 36.54 3.30 -4.15
CA GLU A 96 36.63 1.96 -3.56
C GLU A 96 35.53 1.69 -2.53
N GLN A 97 35.03 2.74 -1.88
CA GLN A 97 33.98 2.64 -0.86
C GLN A 97 32.58 2.81 -1.44
N LEU A 98 32.47 3.37 -2.65
CA LEU A 98 31.21 3.72 -3.27
C LEU A 98 30.26 2.53 -3.38
N ALA A 99 30.67 1.47 -4.08
CA ALA A 99 29.78 0.33 -4.34
C ALA A 99 29.34 -0.39 -3.06
N PRO A 100 30.22 -0.74 -2.10
CA PRO A 100 29.81 -1.34 -0.83
C PRO A 100 28.79 -0.50 -0.04
N LYS A 101 29.01 0.81 0.06
CA LYS A 101 28.16 1.72 0.84
C LYS A 101 26.81 1.97 0.18
N MET A 102 26.79 2.11 -1.15
CA MET A 102 25.52 2.23 -1.89
C MET A 102 24.71 0.92 -1.84
N ALA A 103 25.36 -0.25 -1.78
CA ALA A 103 24.67 -1.51 -1.56
C ALA A 103 24.04 -1.59 -0.16
N MET A 104 24.76 -1.14 0.88
CA MET A 104 24.20 -1.00 2.24
C MET A 104 23.01 -0.06 2.26
N LEU A 105 23.08 1.07 1.55
CA LEU A 105 21.98 2.03 1.45
C LEU A 105 20.73 1.42 0.81
N VAL A 106 20.86 0.68 -0.29
CA VAL A 106 19.71 0.00 -0.94
C VAL A 106 19.10 -1.04 0.00
N GLN A 107 19.93 -1.87 0.63
CA GLN A 107 19.47 -2.86 1.60
C GLN A 107 18.72 -2.18 2.75
N GLY A 108 19.27 -1.09 3.29
CA GLY A 108 18.66 -0.37 4.40
C GLY A 108 17.35 0.33 4.04
N MET A 109 17.28 0.98 2.88
CA MET A 109 16.03 1.56 2.39
C MET A 109 14.95 0.49 2.20
N PHE A 110 15.30 -0.66 1.62
CA PHE A 110 14.37 -1.78 1.46
C PHE A 110 13.87 -2.31 2.80
N ASP A 111 14.77 -2.67 3.71
CA ASP A 111 14.41 -3.23 5.02
C ASP A 111 13.55 -2.25 5.83
N HIS A 112 13.94 -0.97 5.86
CA HIS A 112 13.24 0.06 6.61
C HIS A 112 11.84 0.33 6.06
N MET A 113 11.72 0.54 4.74
CA MET A 113 10.46 0.95 4.12
C MET A 113 9.49 -0.22 3.93
N ASP A 114 9.97 -1.45 3.71
CA ASP A 114 9.11 -2.65 3.70
C ASP A 114 8.55 -2.94 5.11
N ALA A 115 9.34 -2.71 6.15
CA ALA A 115 8.87 -2.80 7.54
C ALA A 115 7.80 -1.73 7.86
N GLU A 116 8.04 -0.46 7.51
CA GLU A 116 7.04 0.62 7.66
C GLU A 116 5.75 0.27 6.92
N ARG A 117 5.86 -0.16 5.67
CA ARG A 117 4.73 -0.58 4.85
C ARG A 117 3.94 -1.71 5.49
N SER A 118 4.63 -2.77 5.95
CA SER A 118 4.02 -3.91 6.63
C SER A 118 3.26 -3.47 7.89
N GLN A 119 3.82 -2.54 8.67
CA GLN A 119 3.16 -1.98 9.84
C GLN A 119 1.89 -1.19 9.48
N VAL A 120 1.94 -0.36 8.44
CA VAL A 120 0.78 0.39 7.92
C VAL A 120 -0.31 -0.58 7.47
N MET A 121 0.02 -1.61 6.69
CA MET A 121 -0.96 -2.60 6.23
C MET A 121 -1.61 -3.36 7.38
N SER A 122 -0.83 -3.73 8.41
CA SER A 122 -1.37 -4.31 9.64
C SER A 122 -2.32 -3.34 10.36
N GLY A 123 -1.97 -2.05 10.39
CA GLY A 123 -2.83 -0.98 10.92
C GLY A 123 -4.15 -0.84 10.17
N ILE A 124 -4.12 -0.86 8.83
CA ILE A 124 -5.31 -0.84 7.97
C ILE A 124 -6.23 -2.02 8.30
N SER A 125 -5.66 -3.22 8.43
CA SER A 125 -6.47 -4.43 8.72
C SER A 125 -7.13 -4.33 10.10
N ARG A 126 -6.40 -3.84 11.11
CA ARG A 126 -6.98 -3.57 12.45
C ARG A 126 -8.07 -2.51 12.41
N TYR A 127 -7.88 -1.46 11.61
CA TYR A 127 -8.86 -0.39 11.47
C TYR A 127 -10.14 -0.89 10.81
N ALA A 128 -10.03 -1.69 9.74
CA ALA A 128 -11.16 -2.30 9.04
C ALA A 128 -12.02 -3.16 9.97
N ARG A 129 -11.39 -4.03 10.78
CA ARG A 129 -12.10 -4.82 11.80
C ARG A 129 -12.92 -3.96 12.75
N LYS A 130 -12.33 -2.86 13.25
CA LYS A 130 -13.05 -1.91 14.12
C LYS A 130 -14.21 -1.23 13.41
N GLN A 131 -14.12 -0.99 12.10
CA GLN A 131 -15.26 -0.46 11.32
C GLN A 131 -16.38 -1.49 11.19
N ILE A 132 -16.06 -2.77 11.01
CA ILE A 132 -17.04 -3.86 10.96
C ILE A 132 -17.78 -3.98 12.31
N GLU A 133 -17.04 -3.97 13.41
CA GLU A 133 -17.59 -3.98 14.77
C GLU A 133 -18.48 -2.76 15.05
N MET A 134 -18.02 -1.56 14.66
CA MET A 134 -18.79 -0.32 14.79
C MET A 134 -20.09 -0.38 13.97
N ALA A 135 -20.03 -0.87 12.73
CA ALA A 135 -21.21 -1.04 11.90
C ALA A 135 -22.22 -2.03 12.49
N ALA A 136 -21.75 -3.13 13.11
CA ALA A 136 -22.61 -4.06 13.83
C ALA A 136 -23.28 -3.39 15.05
N GLY A 137 -22.52 -2.62 15.82
CA GLY A 137 -23.04 -1.83 16.94
C GLY A 137 -24.10 -0.82 16.52
N LEU A 138 -23.87 -0.08 15.43
CA LEU A 138 -24.83 0.89 14.89
C LEU A 138 -26.13 0.23 14.42
N ARG A 139 -26.06 -0.94 13.77
CA ARG A 139 -27.25 -1.70 13.37
C ARG A 139 -28.05 -2.15 14.59
N LYS A 140 -27.37 -2.61 15.65
CA LYS A 140 -28.02 -2.96 16.90
C LYS A 140 -28.68 -1.74 17.55
N GLU A 141 -27.98 -0.62 17.67
CA GLU A 141 -28.52 0.60 18.26
C GLU A 141 -29.71 1.14 17.47
N ALA A 142 -29.66 1.09 16.13
CA ALA A 142 -30.80 1.43 15.29
C ALA A 142 -32.03 0.55 15.59
N SER A 143 -31.83 -0.77 15.67
CA SER A 143 -32.91 -1.70 16.04
C SER A 143 -33.46 -1.44 17.45
N ASP A 144 -32.59 -1.11 18.40
CA ASP A 144 -33.00 -0.83 19.79
C ASP A 144 -33.79 0.49 19.89
N VAL A 145 -33.42 1.51 19.11
CA VAL A 145 -34.18 2.77 18.99
C VAL A 145 -35.55 2.54 18.34
N ASP A 146 -35.62 1.74 17.28
CA ASP A 146 -36.89 1.42 16.62
C ASP A 146 -37.81 0.62 17.54
N ALA A 147 -37.27 -0.34 18.29
CA ALA A 147 -38.01 -1.08 19.30
C ALA A 147 -38.51 -0.17 20.44
N LEU A 148 -37.72 0.82 20.86
CA LEU A 148 -38.13 1.80 21.87
C LEU A 148 -39.30 2.66 21.37
N ARG A 149 -39.24 3.14 20.12
CA ARG A 149 -40.32 3.92 19.50
C ARG A 149 -41.64 3.16 19.38
N ALA A 150 -41.58 1.83 19.25
CA ALA A 150 -42.76 0.98 19.16
C ALA A 150 -43.45 0.74 20.51
N LYS A 151 -42.84 1.10 21.65
CA LYS A 151 -43.45 0.92 22.97
C LYS A 151 -44.49 2.02 23.24
N PRO A 152 -45.69 1.66 23.72
CA PRO A 152 -46.77 2.62 23.98
C PRO A 152 -46.45 3.66 25.06
N ASP A 153 -45.54 3.34 25.97
CA ASP A 153 -45.19 4.10 27.17
C ASP A 153 -43.78 4.70 27.13
N ALA A 154 -43.11 4.66 25.97
CA ALA A 154 -41.77 5.21 25.84
C ALA A 154 -41.77 6.75 26.00
N GLY A 155 -40.87 7.24 26.86
CA GLY A 155 -40.69 8.67 27.10
C GLY A 155 -40.11 9.38 25.86
N PRO A 156 -40.73 10.47 25.37
CA PRO A 156 -40.24 11.22 24.21
C PRO A 156 -38.78 11.68 24.33
N ASP A 157 -38.37 12.12 25.52
CA ASP A 157 -37.00 12.59 25.79
C ASP A 157 -35.96 11.46 25.66
N GLU A 158 -36.31 10.23 26.06
CA GLU A 158 -35.42 9.09 25.90
C GLU A 158 -35.26 8.70 24.43
N ILE A 159 -36.38 8.66 23.69
CA ILE A 159 -36.36 8.40 22.24
C ILE A 159 -35.47 9.42 21.52
N GLN A 160 -35.65 10.72 21.85
CA GLN A 160 -34.87 11.79 21.24
C GLN A 160 -33.37 11.64 21.55
N ARG A 161 -33.02 11.46 22.84
CA ARG A 161 -31.63 11.28 23.26
C ARG A 161 -30.94 10.10 22.55
N ARG A 162 -31.61 8.95 22.45
CA ARG A 162 -31.06 7.76 21.76
C ARG A 162 -30.95 7.98 20.26
N THR A 163 -31.90 8.68 19.65
CA THR A 163 -31.87 9.06 18.23
C THR A 163 -30.68 9.98 17.92
N ASP A 164 -30.41 10.96 18.78
CA ASP A 164 -29.29 11.89 18.60
C ASP A 164 -27.94 11.18 18.74
N GLN A 165 -27.82 10.27 19.70
CA GLN A 165 -26.64 9.42 19.88
C GLN A 165 -26.37 8.56 18.64
N LEU A 166 -27.40 7.90 18.10
CA LEU A 166 -27.31 7.09 16.89
C LEU A 166 -26.91 7.94 15.68
N THR A 167 -27.51 9.12 15.52
CA THR A 167 -27.19 10.07 14.42
C THR A 167 -25.74 10.49 14.48
N PHE A 168 -25.27 10.90 15.66
CA PHE A 168 -23.87 11.30 15.85
C PHE A 168 -22.91 10.15 15.56
N ALA A 169 -23.17 8.96 16.11
CA ALA A 169 -22.31 7.79 15.91
C ALA A 169 -22.27 7.35 14.44
N THR A 170 -23.41 7.44 13.73
CA THR A 170 -23.50 7.15 12.29
C THR A 170 -22.67 8.13 11.47
N ARG A 171 -22.70 9.43 11.80
CA ARG A 171 -21.84 10.44 11.16
C ARG A 171 -20.36 10.10 11.34
N ILE A 172 -19.93 9.80 12.56
CA ILE A 172 -18.54 9.42 12.86
C ILE A 172 -18.12 8.17 12.07
N PHE A 173 -19.00 7.17 11.96
CA PHE A 173 -18.74 5.98 11.15
C PHE A 173 -18.56 6.34 9.67
N ASN A 174 -19.43 7.16 9.09
CA ASN A 174 -19.34 7.55 7.69
C ASN A 174 -18.04 8.33 7.39
N GLU A 175 -17.66 9.27 8.26
CA GLU A 175 -16.37 10.00 8.15
C GLU A 175 -15.16 9.05 8.19
N ARG A 176 -15.23 8.02 9.03
CA ARG A 176 -14.20 6.99 9.17
C ARG A 176 -14.10 6.08 7.95
N VAL A 177 -15.23 5.72 7.35
CA VAL A 177 -15.27 4.94 6.10
C VAL A 177 -14.69 5.75 4.95
N GLN A 178 -15.05 7.03 4.83
CA GLN A 178 -14.49 7.91 3.80
C GLN A 178 -12.97 8.09 3.95
N SER A 179 -12.49 8.21 5.18
CA SER A 179 -11.06 8.35 5.47
C SER A 179 -10.25 7.12 5.02
N LEU A 180 -10.86 5.93 5.00
CA LEU A 180 -10.19 4.67 4.68
C LEU A 180 -9.62 4.66 3.26
N THR A 181 -10.26 5.36 2.32
CA THR A 181 -9.78 5.50 0.95
C THR A 181 -8.38 6.09 0.90
N TYR A 182 -8.12 7.16 1.65
CA TYR A 182 -6.80 7.81 1.71
C TYR A 182 -5.77 6.94 2.42
N VAL A 183 -6.17 6.21 3.47
CA VAL A 183 -5.26 5.32 4.18
C VAL A 183 -4.78 4.18 3.27
N CYS A 184 -5.64 3.70 2.38
CA CYS A 184 -5.30 2.66 1.41
C CYS A 184 -4.24 3.07 0.38
N GLU A 185 -3.97 4.38 0.20
CA GLU A 185 -2.91 4.87 -0.70
C GLU A 185 -1.53 4.87 -0.03
N VAL A 186 -1.46 4.88 1.30
CA VAL A 186 -0.21 5.00 2.05
C VAL A 186 0.81 3.90 1.70
N PRO A 187 0.44 2.60 1.63
CA PRO A 187 1.38 1.55 1.22
C PRO A 187 1.98 1.81 -0.17
N THR A 188 1.15 2.25 -1.12
CA THR A 188 1.59 2.55 -2.48
C THR A 188 2.55 3.74 -2.52
N ILE A 189 2.32 4.78 -1.71
CA ILE A 189 3.23 5.94 -1.62
C ILE A 189 4.60 5.51 -1.07
N ILE A 190 4.64 4.62 -0.07
CA ILE A 190 5.89 4.07 0.46
C ILE A 190 6.64 3.28 -0.62
N GLU A 191 5.95 2.40 -1.35
CA GLU A 191 6.51 1.63 -2.46
C GLU A 191 7.09 2.53 -3.57
N GLN A 192 6.33 3.54 -3.99
CA GLN A 192 6.75 4.47 -5.05
C GLN A 192 8.01 5.25 -4.64
N ARG A 193 8.07 5.73 -3.40
CA ARG A 193 9.24 6.41 -2.86
C ARG A 193 10.45 5.47 -2.85
N LEU A 194 10.29 4.25 -2.33
CA LEU A 194 11.36 3.26 -2.29
C LEU A 194 11.91 2.96 -3.70
N TYR A 195 11.02 2.80 -4.69
CA TYR A 195 11.42 2.59 -6.08
C TYR A 195 12.21 3.78 -6.65
N GLN A 196 11.72 5.01 -6.45
CA GLN A 196 12.39 6.22 -6.93
C GLN A 196 13.78 6.39 -6.32
N LEU A 197 13.94 6.11 -5.03
CA LEU A 197 15.24 6.19 -4.34
C LEU A 197 16.19 5.07 -4.80
N SER A 198 15.70 3.83 -4.93
CA SER A 198 16.48 2.70 -5.43
C SER A 198 16.96 2.94 -6.86
N LYS A 199 16.10 3.52 -7.72
CA LYS A 199 16.48 3.95 -9.07
C LYS A 199 17.62 4.99 -9.03
N THR A 200 17.52 6.00 -8.17
CA THR A 200 18.58 7.01 -8.01
C THR A 200 19.91 6.40 -7.57
N VAL A 201 19.91 5.40 -6.69
CA VAL A 201 21.15 4.68 -6.33
C VAL A 201 21.74 3.97 -7.56
N SER A 202 20.92 3.26 -8.34
CA SER A 202 21.37 2.56 -9.55
C SER A 202 21.97 3.52 -10.58
N GLU A 203 21.31 4.64 -10.86
CA GLU A 203 21.80 5.68 -11.78
C GLU A 203 23.12 6.30 -11.28
N THR A 204 23.23 6.54 -9.98
CA THR A 204 24.44 7.10 -9.37
C THR A 204 25.63 6.15 -9.48
N LEU A 205 25.40 4.84 -9.31
CA LEU A 205 26.44 3.82 -9.51
C LEU A 205 26.82 3.69 -10.99
N ALA A 206 25.87 3.79 -11.91
CA ALA A 206 26.14 3.73 -13.35
C ALA A 206 26.97 4.93 -13.84
N ALA A 207 26.72 6.13 -13.31
CA ALA A 207 27.43 7.35 -13.70
C ALA A 207 28.88 7.45 -13.19
N LYS A 208 29.28 6.58 -12.24
CA LYS A 208 30.62 6.55 -11.64
C LYS A 208 31.45 5.32 -12.04
N LYS A 209 30.91 4.47 -12.91
CA LYS A 209 31.66 3.43 -13.62
C LYS A 209 32.39 4.05 -14.80
#